data_AF-A0AAN9C4B2-F1
#
_entry.id   AF-A0AAN9C4B2-F1
#
_cell.length_a   1.000
_cell.length_b   1.000
_cell.length_c   1.000
_cell.angle_alpha   90.00
_cell.angle_beta   90.00
_cell.angle_gamma   90.00
#
_symmetry.space_group_name_H-M   'P 1'
#
loop_
_entity.id
_entity.type
_entity.pdbx_description
1 polymer ?
#
loop_
_entity_poly.entity_id
_entity_poly.type
_entity_poly.pdbx_seq_one_letter_code
_entity_poly.pdbx_strand_id
1 'polypeptide(L)'
;MSWTNWFFYAFPPFSLIQRVLVKLEKDNAEGVVIVPDWPTATWYPQLLRLLVRKPLLLPKGRTVLRLAHAQTPHPLHSKLQLMAVMLSGMQLKHKEFMDKLAASSVHHGGKGHTDSIPATCHGGKFSVLNGTVIHFMHL
;
A
#
# COMPACT_ATOMS: atom_id res chain seq x y z
N MET A 1 18.90 -9.63 14.87
CA MET A 1 19.52 -8.90 13.75
C MET A 1 18.81 -7.56 13.57
N SER A 2 19.59 -6.48 13.41
CA SER A 2 19.08 -5.15 13.12
C SER A 2 18.76 -5.00 11.62
N TRP A 3 17.69 -4.27 11.29
CA TRP A 3 17.33 -3.86 9.93
C TRP A 3 17.70 -2.40 9.65
N THR A 4 18.37 -1.73 10.59
CA THR A 4 18.84 -0.35 10.43
C THR A 4 19.78 -0.25 9.23
N ASN A 5 19.61 0.79 8.41
CA ASN A 5 20.36 1.06 7.18
C ASN A 5 20.19 0.03 6.06
N TRP A 6 19.20 -0.86 6.14
CA TRP A 6 18.90 -1.80 5.07
C TRP A 6 17.72 -1.29 4.24
N PHE A 7 17.84 -1.41 2.92
CA PHE A 7 16.70 -1.34 2.01
C PHE A 7 16.26 -2.76 1.67
N PHE A 8 15.25 -3.27 2.37
CA PHE A 8 14.88 -4.68 2.28
C PHE A 8 13.74 -4.94 1.29
N TYR A 9 13.63 -6.19 0.87
CA TYR A 9 12.46 -6.73 0.18
C TYR A 9 11.84 -7.83 1.04
N ALA A 10 10.52 -7.81 1.20
CA ALA A 10 9.80 -8.86 1.91
C ALA A 10 8.50 -9.25 1.20
N PHE A 11 8.28 -10.55 1.10
CA PHE A 11 6.96 -11.10 0.79
C PHE A 11 6.56 -12.08 1.90
N PRO A 12 6.12 -11.57 3.06
CA PRO A 12 5.86 -12.40 4.23
C PRO A 12 4.56 -13.19 4.08
N PRO A 13 4.45 -14.37 4.72
CA PRO A 13 3.16 -14.96 5.03
C PRO A 13 2.23 -13.94 5.70
N PHE A 14 0.92 -14.00 5.41
CA PHE A 14 -0.01 -12.93 5.82
C PHE A 14 -0.09 -12.73 7.34
N SER A 15 0.06 -13.81 8.11
CA SER A 15 0.11 -13.77 9.58
C SER A 15 1.34 -13.03 10.13
N LEU A 16 2.38 -12.84 9.32
CA LEU A 16 3.62 -12.16 9.71
C LEU A 16 3.68 -10.71 9.23
N ILE A 17 2.73 -10.23 8.42
CA ILE A 17 2.72 -8.84 7.91
C ILE A 17 2.83 -7.85 9.09
N GLN A 18 1.98 -7.99 10.11
CA GLN A 18 2.01 -7.11 11.28
C GLN A 18 3.38 -7.10 11.98
N ARG A 19 4.05 -8.26 12.07
CA ARG A 19 5.38 -8.36 12.69
C ARG A 19 6.46 -7.67 11.84
N VAL A 20 6.35 -7.76 10.51
CA VAL A 20 7.24 -7.05 9.58
C VAL A 20 7.06 -5.53 9.73
N LEU A 21 5.83 -5.03 9.80
CA LEU A 21 5.56 -3.59 9.99
C LEU A 21 6.13 -3.07 11.31
N VAL A 22 5.85 -3.77 12.41
CA VAL A 22 6.38 -3.42 13.75
C VAL A 22 7.91 -3.43 13.76
N LYS A 23 8.53 -4.42 13.11
CA LYS A 23 10.00 -4.51 13.05
C LYS A 23 10.61 -3.40 12.20
N LEU A 24 10.02 -3.10 11.05
CA LEU A 24 10.44 -2.00 10.18
C LEU A 24 10.36 -0.66 10.93
N GLU A 25 9.27 -0.42 11.66
CA GLU A 25 9.07 0.81 12.43
C GLU A 25 10.08 0.92 13.57
N LYS A 26 10.25 -0.15 14.36
CA LYS A 26 11.19 -0.19 15.49
C LYS A 26 12.64 0.08 15.07
N ASP A 27 13.05 -0.43 13.91
CA ASP A 27 14.43 -0.34 13.46
C ASP A 27 14.70 0.87 12.55
N ASN A 28 13.69 1.72 12.30
CA ASN A 28 13.72 2.78 11.29
C ASN A 28 14.18 2.26 9.91
N ALA A 29 13.78 1.05 9.56
CA ALA A 29 14.17 0.42 8.30
C ALA A 29 13.32 0.96 7.14
N GLU A 30 13.77 0.69 5.92
CA GLU A 30 13.05 1.03 4.70
C GLU A 30 13.05 -0.18 3.76
N GLY A 31 12.01 -0.32 2.95
CA GLY A 31 11.95 -1.42 2.02
C GLY A 31 10.67 -1.52 1.21
N VAL A 32 10.66 -2.51 0.33
CA VAL A 32 9.49 -2.91 -0.45
C VAL A 32 8.87 -4.14 0.19
N VAL A 33 7.58 -4.06 0.50
CA VAL A 33 6.82 -5.20 1.03
C VAL A 33 5.70 -5.54 0.05
N ILE A 34 5.57 -6.82 -0.29
CA ILE A 34 4.42 -7.33 -1.03
C ILE A 34 3.35 -7.76 -0.03
N VAL A 35 2.18 -7.16 -0.13
CA VAL A 35 1.03 -7.44 0.75
C VAL A 35 -0.25 -7.59 -0.06
N PRO A 36 -1.27 -8.30 0.46
CA PRO A 36 -2.60 -8.22 -0.10
C PRO A 36 -3.16 -6.82 0.10
N ASP A 37 -3.93 -6.35 -0.86
CA ASP A 37 -4.72 -5.14 -0.70
C ASP A 37 -5.98 -5.46 0.09
N TRP A 38 -5.87 -5.35 1.41
CA TRP A 38 -6.87 -5.82 2.37
C TRP A 38 -7.24 -4.75 3.40
N PRO A 39 -8.13 -3.78 3.04
CA PRO A 39 -8.47 -2.66 3.90
C PRO A 39 -9.06 -3.03 5.27
N THR A 40 -9.74 -4.19 5.37
CA THR A 40 -10.35 -4.66 6.63
C THR A 40 -9.36 -5.40 7.54
N ALA A 41 -8.10 -5.57 7.14
CA ALA A 41 -7.09 -6.20 7.98
C ALA A 41 -6.61 -5.22 9.07
N THR A 42 -6.40 -5.73 10.29
CA THR A 42 -5.99 -4.92 11.45
C THR A 42 -4.65 -4.19 11.27
N TRP A 43 -3.76 -4.73 10.43
CA TRP A 43 -2.46 -4.15 10.11
C TRP A 43 -2.50 -3.07 9.02
N TYR A 44 -3.61 -2.96 8.28
CA TYR A 44 -3.73 -2.07 7.12
C TYR A 44 -3.55 -0.57 7.50
N PRO A 45 -4.15 -0.06 8.59
CA PRO A 45 -3.94 1.33 9.00
C PRO A 45 -2.47 1.64 9.34
N GLN A 46 -1.76 0.70 9.98
CA GLN A 46 -0.33 0.87 10.28
C GLN A 46 0.49 0.90 8.98
N LEU A 47 0.16 0.03 8.03
CA LEU A 47 0.81 0.04 6.72
C LEU A 47 0.67 1.40 6.02
N LEU A 48 -0.53 1.99 6.02
CA LEU A 48 -0.74 3.30 5.40
C LEU A 48 0.11 4.39 6.04
N ARG A 49 0.28 4.36 7.38
CA ARG A 49 1.13 5.30 8.13
C ARG A 49 2.63 5.14 7.91
N LEU A 50 3.04 4.05 7.27
CA LEU A 50 4.45 3.77 6.95
C LEU A 50 4.76 4.01 5.47
N LEU A 51 3.77 4.36 4.65
CA LEU A 51 3.96 4.59 3.21
C LEU A 51 4.85 5.81 2.96
N VAL A 52 5.76 5.65 2.01
CA VAL A 52 6.59 6.74 1.50
C VAL A 52 6.42 6.99 0.00
N ARG A 53 5.64 6.14 -0.66
CA ARG A 53 5.22 6.27 -2.07
C ARG A 53 3.82 5.68 -2.27
N LYS A 54 3.20 6.04 -3.40
CA LYS A 54 1.92 5.47 -3.83
C LYS A 54 2.06 3.94 -3.99
N PRO A 55 1.13 3.13 -3.43
CA PRO A 55 1.11 1.69 -3.63
C PRO A 55 1.02 1.33 -5.12
N LEU A 56 1.70 0.25 -5.51
CA LEU A 56 1.68 -0.27 -6.87
C LEU A 56 0.92 -1.60 -6.89
N LEU A 57 -0.22 -1.64 -7.56
CA LEU A 57 -1.00 -2.85 -7.75
C LEU A 57 -0.28 -3.79 -8.71
N LEU A 58 -0.10 -5.03 -8.27
CA LEU A 58 0.46 -6.07 -9.13
C LEU A 58 -0.63 -6.59 -10.08
N PRO A 59 -0.27 -7.01 -11.30
CA PRO A 59 -1.22 -7.62 -12.21
C PRO A 59 -1.90 -8.83 -11.57
N LYS A 60 -3.19 -9.04 -11.86
CA LYS A 60 -3.86 -10.29 -11.48
C LYS A 60 -3.46 -11.36 -12.49
N GLY A 61 -2.89 -12.47 -12.02
CA GLY A 61 -2.47 -13.56 -12.90
C GLY A 61 -2.25 -14.86 -12.16
N ARG A 62 -2.43 -15.99 -12.87
CA ARG A 62 -2.20 -17.33 -12.34
C ARG A 62 -0.73 -17.58 -11.94
N THR A 63 0.18 -16.74 -12.43
CA THR A 63 1.62 -16.83 -12.20
C THR A 63 2.10 -15.94 -11.04
N VAL A 64 1.28 -14.99 -10.59
CA VAL A 64 1.70 -13.95 -9.64
C VAL A 64 1.78 -14.47 -8.21
N LEU A 65 0.93 -15.43 -7.86
CA LEU A 65 0.95 -16.09 -6.56
C LEU A 65 1.01 -17.61 -6.76
N ARG A 66 2.21 -18.19 -6.57
CA ARG A 66 2.46 -19.63 -6.71
C ARG A 66 2.94 -20.23 -5.40
N LEU A 67 2.60 -21.49 -5.17
CA LEU A 67 3.13 -22.27 -4.04
C LEU A 67 4.60 -22.61 -4.31
N ALA A 68 5.50 -22.26 -3.38
CA ALA A 68 6.94 -22.46 -3.56
C ALA A 68 7.32 -23.94 -3.79
N HIS A 69 6.63 -24.88 -3.15
CA HIS A 69 6.96 -26.30 -3.21
C HIS A 69 6.41 -27.01 -4.46
N ALA A 70 5.21 -26.63 -4.93
CA ALA A 70 4.53 -27.32 -6.03
C ALA A 70 4.55 -26.52 -7.34
N GLN A 71 4.97 -25.24 -7.30
CA GLN A 71 4.87 -24.30 -8.40
C GLN A 71 3.46 -24.17 -9.01
N THR A 72 2.43 -24.60 -8.27
CA THR A 72 1.02 -24.47 -8.66
C THR A 72 0.48 -23.10 -8.23
N PRO A 73 -0.58 -22.60 -8.88
CA PRO A 73 -1.25 -21.38 -8.45
C PRO A 73 -1.75 -21.53 -7.01
N HIS A 74 -1.51 -20.51 -6.18
CA HIS A 74 -2.00 -20.52 -4.80
C HIS A 74 -3.54 -20.50 -4.78
N PRO A 75 -4.20 -21.18 -3.82
CA PRO A 75 -5.67 -21.25 -3.77
C PRO A 75 -6.36 -19.87 -3.77
N LEU A 76 -5.69 -18.85 -3.24
CA LEU A 76 -6.18 -17.48 -3.16
C LEU A 76 -5.76 -16.57 -4.33
N HIS A 77 -5.04 -17.07 -5.33
CA HIS A 77 -4.48 -16.22 -6.41
C HIS A 77 -5.54 -15.43 -7.20
N SER A 78 -6.77 -15.94 -7.31
CA SER A 78 -7.87 -15.28 -8.03
C SER A 78 -8.66 -14.30 -7.15
N LYS A 79 -8.59 -14.44 -5.83
CA LYS A 79 -9.36 -13.65 -4.86
C LYS A 79 -8.55 -12.49 -4.28
N LEU A 80 -7.23 -12.57 -4.34
CA LEU A 80 -6.34 -11.58 -3.76
C LEU A 80 -5.80 -10.65 -4.84
N GLN A 81 -5.92 -9.36 -4.58
CA GLN A 81 -5.13 -8.35 -5.27
C GLN A 81 -3.88 -8.10 -4.43
N LEU A 82 -2.70 -8.24 -5.01
CA LEU A 82 -1.45 -7.91 -4.33
C LEU A 82 -1.01 -6.50 -4.70
N MET A 83 -0.30 -5.86 -3.79
CA MET A 83 0.35 -4.58 -4.02
C MET A 83 1.79 -4.61 -3.51
N ALA A 84 2.67 -3.97 -4.26
CA ALA A 84 4.00 -3.59 -3.79
C ALA A 84 3.90 -2.22 -3.12
N VAL A 85 4.33 -2.15 -1.86
CA VAL A 85 4.36 -0.90 -1.09
C VAL A 85 5.77 -0.57 -0.67
N MET A 86 6.15 0.70 -0.82
CA MET A 86 7.42 1.21 -0.29
C MET A 86 7.15 1.82 1.08
N LEU A 87 7.81 1.28 2.09
CA LEU A 87 7.57 1.60 3.50
C LEU A 87 8.84 2.11 4.17
N SER A 88 8.69 3.02 5.13
CA SER A 88 9.78 3.45 6.01
C SER A 88 9.30 3.63 7.45
N GLY A 89 10.13 3.23 8.42
CA GLY A 89 9.90 3.51 9.84
C GLY A 89 10.12 4.98 10.21
N MET A 90 10.81 5.72 9.34
CA MET A 90 11.14 7.12 9.56
C MET A 90 9.95 8.04 9.27
N GLN A 91 9.37 8.61 10.32
CA GLN A 91 8.18 9.46 10.23
C GLN A 91 8.36 10.68 9.31
N LEU A 92 9.59 11.21 9.20
CA LEU A 92 9.89 12.33 8.30
C LEU A 92 9.59 11.99 6.84
N LYS A 93 9.96 10.79 6.38
CA LYS A 93 9.71 10.34 5.00
C LYS A 93 8.22 10.16 4.71
N HIS A 94 7.47 9.62 5.66
CA HIS A 94 6.01 9.52 5.55
C HIS A 94 5.38 10.92 5.48
N LYS A 95 5.83 11.85 6.33
CA LYS A 95 5.36 13.23 6.30
C LYS A 95 5.62 13.90 4.95
N GLU A 96 6.85 13.80 4.43
CA GLU A 96 7.20 14.32 3.10
C GLU A 96 6.31 13.73 1.99
N PHE A 97 5.97 12.45 2.09
CA PHE A 97 5.05 11.80 1.16
C PHE A 97 3.64 12.38 1.26
N MET A 98 3.12 12.56 2.47
CA MET A 98 1.79 13.13 2.71
C MET A 98 1.72 14.60 2.27
N ASP A 99 2.76 15.40 2.52
CA ASP A 99 2.85 16.80 2.09
C ASP A 99 2.80 16.91 0.56
N LYS A 100 3.54 16.03 -0.15
CA LYS A 100 3.49 15.94 -1.63
C LYS A 100 2.11 15.53 -2.14
N LEU A 101 1.44 14.61 -1.45
CA LEU A 101 0.07 14.21 -1.81
C LEU A 101 -0.93 15.35 -1.60
N ALA A 102 -0.85 16.05 -0.47
CA ALA A 102 -1.72 17.19 -0.17
C ALA A 102 -1.54 18.31 -1.21
N ALA A 103 -0.31 18.65 -1.58
CA ALA A 103 -0.06 19.62 -2.65
C ALA A 103 -0.71 19.21 -3.99
N SER A 104 -0.76 17.90 -4.28
CA SER A 104 -1.40 17.37 -5.48
C SER A 104 -2.94 17.31 -5.41
N SER A 105 -3.54 17.23 -4.22
CA SER A 105 -4.99 17.15 -4.04
C SER A 105 -5.70 18.51 -4.04
N VAL A 106 -4.99 19.60 -3.69
CA VAL A 106 -5.56 20.95 -3.54
C VAL A 106 -5.96 21.59 -4.88
N HIS A 107 -5.64 20.99 -6.03
CA HIS A 107 -5.86 21.60 -7.35
C HIS A 107 -7.27 21.43 -7.97
N HIS A 108 -8.27 20.86 -7.30
CA HIS A 108 -9.60 20.64 -7.91
C HIS A 108 -10.76 21.11 -7.01
N GLY A 109 -10.98 22.43 -7.02
CA GLY A 109 -12.18 23.06 -6.47
C GLY A 109 -12.68 24.15 -7.41
N GLY A 110 -13.27 23.76 -8.55
CA GLY A 110 -14.17 24.65 -9.28
C GLY A 110 -15.46 24.90 -8.51
N LYS A 111 -16.20 25.96 -8.85
CA LYS A 111 -17.46 26.38 -8.18
C LYS A 111 -18.39 25.19 -7.91
N GLY A 112 -18.97 25.18 -6.71
CA GLY A 112 -19.80 24.09 -6.17
C GLY A 112 -20.90 23.64 -7.12
N HIS A 113 -21.01 22.32 -7.29
CA HIS A 113 -22.03 21.67 -8.09
C HIS A 113 -23.35 21.63 -7.31
N THR A 114 -24.43 22.13 -7.92
CA THR A 114 -25.79 22.16 -7.34
C THR A 114 -26.60 20.89 -7.59
N ASP A 115 -26.07 19.92 -8.34
CA ASP A 115 -26.81 18.70 -8.68
C ASP A 115 -26.28 17.44 -7.97
N SER A 116 -27.16 16.46 -7.82
CA SER A 116 -26.90 15.17 -7.15
C SER A 116 -25.66 14.47 -7.70
N ILE A 117 -24.86 13.89 -6.81
CA ILE A 117 -23.56 13.25 -7.10
C ILE A 117 -23.69 12.24 -8.24
N PRO A 118 -23.15 12.52 -9.45
CA PRO A 118 -22.95 11.49 -10.45
C PRO A 118 -21.84 10.55 -9.94
N ALA A 119 -21.98 9.25 -10.21
CA ALA A 119 -20.99 8.25 -9.84
C ALA A 119 -19.59 8.69 -10.29
N THR A 120 -18.68 8.85 -9.33
CA THR A 120 -17.30 9.22 -9.61
C THR A 120 -16.63 8.16 -10.47
N CYS A 121 -16.01 8.66 -11.52
CA CYS A 121 -15.41 7.98 -12.66
C CYS A 121 -14.77 6.60 -12.40
N HIS A 122 -15.07 5.72 -13.36
CA HIS A 122 -14.47 4.41 -13.63
C HIS A 122 -12.93 4.40 -13.50
N GLY A 123 -12.39 3.56 -12.60
CA GLY A 123 -11.13 2.84 -12.91
C GLY A 123 -9.87 3.04 -12.03
N GLY A 124 -9.93 3.67 -10.85
CA GLY A 124 -8.75 3.81 -9.97
C GLY A 124 -8.95 3.25 -8.56
N LYS A 125 -8.01 2.46 -8.04
CA LYS A 125 -8.03 2.02 -6.63
C LYS A 125 -7.36 3.05 -5.72
N PHE A 126 -7.90 3.27 -4.53
CA PHE A 126 -7.38 4.24 -3.58
C PHE A 126 -7.64 3.82 -2.13
N SER A 127 -6.95 4.47 -1.20
CA SER A 127 -7.23 4.45 0.24
C SER A 127 -7.23 5.86 0.80
N VAL A 128 -7.82 6.05 1.99
CA VAL A 128 -7.86 7.35 2.66
C VAL A 128 -7.16 7.24 4.01
N LEU A 129 -6.23 8.16 4.28
CA LEU A 129 -5.58 8.31 5.57
C LEU A 129 -5.73 9.74 6.05
N ASN A 130 -6.37 9.95 7.20
CA ASN A 130 -6.61 11.26 7.80
C ASN A 130 -7.22 12.29 6.82
N GLY A 131 -8.22 11.87 6.03
CA GLY A 131 -8.88 12.72 5.03
C GLY A 131 -8.10 12.94 3.73
N THR A 132 -6.87 12.41 3.61
CA THR A 132 -6.07 12.49 2.38
C THR A 132 -6.22 11.22 1.54
N VAL A 133 -6.50 11.38 0.25
CA VAL A 133 -6.63 10.27 -0.72
C VAL A 133 -5.27 9.82 -1.21
N ILE A 134 -5.00 8.52 -1.10
CA ILE A 134 -3.81 7.84 -1.60
C ILE A 134 -4.23 6.98 -2.80
N HIS A 135 -3.92 7.46 -4.01
CA HIS A 135 -4.16 6.72 -5.24
C HIS A 135 -3.15 5.59 -5.44
N PHE A 136 -3.62 4.45 -5.93
CA PHE A 136 -2.78 3.32 -6.28
C PHE A 136 -2.42 3.37 -7.76
N MET A 137 -1.19 2.99 -8.08
CA MET A 137 -0.71 2.87 -9.45
C MET A 137 -0.98 1.44 -9.95
N HIS A 138 -1.16 1.28 -11.25
CA HIS A 138 -1.32 -0.02 -11.90
C HIS A 138 -0.07 -0.30 -12.75
N LEU A 139 0.40 -1.55 -12.73
CA LEU A 139 1.43 -2.09 -13.63
C LEU A 139 0.83 -2.49 -14.98
#